data_AF-E3GBN1-F1
#
_entry.id   AF-E3GBN1-F1
#
_cell.length_a   1.000
_cell.length_b   1.000
_cell.length_c   1.000
_cell.angle_alpha   90.00
_cell.angle_beta   90.00
_cell.angle_gamma   90.00
#
_symmetry.space_group_name_H-M   'P 1'
#
loop_
_entity.id
_entity.type
_entity.pdbx_description
1 polymer ?
#
loop_
_entity_poly.entity_id
_entity_poly.type
_entity_poly.pdbx_seq_one_letter_code
_entity_poly.pdbx_strand_id
1 'polypeptide(L)'
;MMEQSLIPLTPALPLTAQRTVKRALTLLDRHLRETGVAFTSTQAARDWLKLKMAGLEREEFMALYLNQQNQLIAHETLFAGSISSTEVHPREVVKRALHFNAAAVILAHNHPSGDTSPSQADKTITQRLVQALQLVDIRVPDHLIVGGTQILSFAEHGLL
;
A
#
# COMPACT_ATOMS: atom_id res chain seq x y z
N MET A 1 39.90 -9.11 9.23
CA MET A 1 39.54 -10.09 10.26
C MET A 1 38.64 -9.38 11.26
N MET A 2 37.53 -10.03 11.67
CA MET A 2 36.46 -9.54 12.57
C MET A 2 35.49 -8.54 11.91
N GLU A 3 34.17 -8.69 11.93
CA GLU A 3 33.25 -9.74 12.41
C GLU A 3 31.95 -9.56 11.61
N GLN A 4 31.50 -10.62 10.91
CA GLN A 4 30.17 -10.63 10.29
C GLN A 4 29.15 -10.86 11.40
N SER A 5 28.41 -9.81 11.76
CA SER A 5 27.24 -9.92 12.63
C SER A 5 26.16 -10.70 11.89
N LEU A 6 25.99 -11.96 12.29
CA LEU A 6 24.88 -12.83 11.91
C LEU A 6 23.59 -12.27 12.54
N ILE A 7 22.72 -11.70 11.72
CA ILE A 7 21.37 -11.29 12.13
C ILE A 7 20.48 -12.55 12.11
N PRO A 8 19.73 -12.87 13.18
CA PRO A 8 18.85 -14.02 13.19
C PRO A 8 17.64 -13.73 12.31
N LEU A 9 17.65 -14.30 11.10
CA LEU A 9 16.48 -14.39 10.24
C LEU A 9 15.38 -15.18 10.97
N THR A 10 14.21 -14.56 11.12
CA THR A 10 12.92 -15.27 11.08
C THR A 10 13.01 -16.35 10.00
N PRO A 11 12.55 -17.60 10.21
CA PRO A 11 12.82 -18.67 9.25
C PRO A 11 12.20 -18.27 7.91
N ALA A 12 13.05 -17.88 6.97
CA ALA A 12 12.63 -17.48 5.65
C ALA A 12 11.79 -18.63 5.08
N LEU A 13 10.57 -18.30 4.65
CA LEU A 13 9.64 -19.27 4.06
C LEU A 13 10.39 -20.18 3.07
N PRO A 14 10.11 -21.49 3.01
CA PRO A 14 10.74 -22.38 2.04
C PRO A 14 10.63 -21.81 0.61
N LEU A 15 11.62 -22.06 -0.24
CA LEU A 15 11.63 -21.52 -1.62
C LEU A 15 10.36 -21.85 -2.41
N THR A 16 9.75 -23.01 -2.16
CA THR A 16 8.46 -23.41 -2.73
C THR A 16 7.32 -22.48 -2.30
N ALA A 17 7.24 -22.16 -1.01
CA ALA A 17 6.28 -21.21 -0.48
C ALA A 17 6.51 -19.80 -1.05
N GLN A 18 7.75 -19.32 -1.13
CA GLN A 18 8.08 -18.02 -1.75
C GLN A 18 7.62 -17.95 -3.22
N ARG A 19 7.85 -19.02 -4.00
CA ARG A 19 7.39 -19.12 -5.39
C ARG A 19 5.86 -19.09 -5.49
N THR A 20 5.17 -19.79 -4.59
CA THR A 20 3.70 -19.79 -4.52
C THR A 20 3.16 -18.39 -4.23
N VAL A 21 3.73 -17.67 -3.25
CA VAL A 21 3.34 -16.28 -2.93
C VAL A 21 3.56 -15.36 -4.12
N LYS A 22 4.72 -15.43 -4.79
CA LYS A 22 5.00 -14.62 -5.98
C LYS A 22 4.01 -14.89 -7.11
N ARG A 23 3.64 -16.16 -7.32
CA ARG A 23 2.63 -16.55 -8.32
C ARG A 23 1.25 -16.03 -7.95
N ALA A 24 0.85 -16.12 -6.69
CA ALA A 24 -0.43 -15.59 -6.20
C ALA A 24 -0.51 -14.07 -6.42
N LEU A 25 0.53 -13.31 -6.04
CA LEU A 25 0.60 -11.87 -6.29
C LEU A 25 0.48 -11.51 -7.77
N THR A 26 1.13 -12.28 -8.65
CA THR A 26 1.04 -12.08 -10.10
C THR A 26 -0.36 -12.35 -10.65
N LEU A 27 -1.06 -13.37 -10.12
CA LEU A 27 -2.43 -13.68 -10.53
C LEU A 27 -3.42 -12.62 -10.05
N LEU A 28 -3.27 -12.18 -8.80
CA LEU A 28 -4.08 -11.12 -8.21
C LEU A 28 -3.87 -9.78 -8.93
N ASP A 29 -2.62 -9.39 -9.21
CA ASP A 29 -2.32 -8.15 -9.95
C ASP A 29 -2.99 -8.15 -11.33
N ARG A 30 -2.97 -9.28 -12.04
CA ARG A 30 -3.67 -9.43 -13.32
C ARG A 30 -5.18 -9.28 -13.15
N HIS A 31 -5.76 -9.98 -12.18
CA HIS A 31 -7.20 -9.92 -11.91
C HIS A 31 -7.66 -8.50 -11.56
N LEU A 32 -6.89 -7.77 -10.77
CA LEU A 32 -7.19 -6.39 -10.38
C LEU A 32 -7.08 -5.37 -11.54
N ARG A 33 -6.46 -5.78 -12.66
CA ARG A 33 -6.38 -5.01 -13.91
C ARG A 33 -7.45 -5.41 -14.94
N GLU A 34 -8.19 -6.50 -14.73
CA GLU A 34 -9.21 -6.97 -15.67
C GLU A 34 -10.40 -6.01 -15.73
N THR A 35 -10.86 -5.67 -16.94
CA THR A 35 -12.09 -4.89 -17.19
C THR A 35 -13.29 -5.47 -16.43
N GLY A 36 -13.95 -4.64 -15.61
CA GLY A 36 -15.12 -5.00 -14.81
C GLY A 36 -14.81 -5.32 -13.34
N VAL A 37 -13.56 -5.47 -12.95
CA VAL A 37 -13.16 -5.68 -11.55
C VAL A 37 -12.86 -4.33 -10.91
N ALA A 38 -13.68 -3.92 -9.93
CA ALA A 38 -13.45 -2.72 -9.13
C ALA A 38 -12.49 -3.02 -7.98
N PHE A 39 -11.45 -2.20 -7.83
CA PHE A 39 -10.40 -2.35 -6.82
C PHE A 39 -10.91 -2.03 -5.40
N THR A 40 -11.77 -1.02 -5.26
CA THR A 40 -12.19 -0.46 -3.96
C THR A 40 -13.14 -1.36 -3.16
N SER A 41 -13.71 -2.40 -3.77
CA SER A 41 -14.71 -3.26 -3.12
C SER A 41 -14.32 -4.73 -3.05
N THR A 42 -13.12 -5.10 -3.50
CA THR A 42 -12.75 -6.51 -3.64
C THR A 42 -11.83 -6.99 -2.52
N GLN A 43 -12.23 -8.09 -1.89
CA GLN A 43 -11.36 -8.87 -0.99
C GLN A 43 -10.00 -9.17 -1.63
N ALA A 44 -9.95 -9.33 -2.95
CA ALA A 44 -8.72 -9.51 -3.73
C ALA A 44 -7.69 -8.39 -3.55
N ALA A 45 -8.11 -7.12 -3.45
CA ALA A 45 -7.21 -5.99 -3.21
C ALA A 45 -6.60 -6.07 -1.80
N ARG A 46 -7.42 -6.40 -0.79
CA ARG A 46 -6.97 -6.61 0.59
C ARG A 46 -6.00 -7.78 0.69
N ASP A 47 -6.33 -8.91 0.07
CA ASP A 47 -5.47 -10.10 0.07
C ASP A 47 -4.14 -9.83 -0.63
N TRP A 48 -4.18 -9.08 -1.74
CA TRP A 48 -2.97 -8.64 -2.43
C TRP A 48 -2.10 -7.75 -1.54
N LEU A 49 -2.68 -6.75 -0.86
CA LEU A 49 -1.95 -5.88 0.07
C LEU A 49 -1.36 -6.65 1.25
N LYS A 50 -2.12 -7.58 1.84
CA LYS A 50 -1.59 -8.45 2.91
C LYS A 50 -0.40 -9.27 2.43
N LEU A 51 -0.53 -9.95 1.29
CA LEU A 51 0.56 -10.76 0.73
C LEU A 51 1.79 -9.92 0.38
N LYS A 52 1.59 -8.64 0.01
CA LYS A 52 2.67 -7.76 -0.44
C LYS A 52 3.36 -7.03 0.70
N MET A 53 2.63 -6.63 1.74
CA MET A 53 3.10 -5.66 2.72
C MET A 53 3.20 -6.19 4.16
N ALA A 54 2.48 -7.27 4.51
CA ALA A 54 2.41 -7.75 5.90
C ALA A 54 3.75 -8.24 6.48
N GLY A 55 4.67 -8.69 5.62
CA GLY A 55 5.98 -9.22 6.01
C GLY A 55 7.11 -8.20 5.91
N LEU A 56 6.82 -6.93 5.61
CA LEU A 56 7.84 -5.90 5.48
C LEU A 56 8.33 -5.46 6.88
N GLU A 57 9.64 -5.48 7.08
CA GLU A 57 10.30 -5.15 8.35
C GLU A 57 10.37 -3.63 8.63
N ARG A 58 10.07 -2.82 7.61
CA ARG A 58 10.03 -1.36 7.67
C ARG A 58 8.71 -0.88 7.15
N GLU A 59 8.32 0.31 7.57
CA GLU A 59 7.16 0.96 6.98
C GLU A 59 7.45 1.31 5.52
N GLU A 60 6.58 0.86 4.63
CA GLU A 60 6.57 1.24 3.22
C GLU A 60 5.24 1.92 2.90
N PHE A 61 5.32 3.08 2.26
CA PHE A 61 4.15 3.81 1.77
C PHE A 61 3.98 3.57 0.27
N MET A 62 2.83 3.01 -0.09
CA MET A 62 2.45 2.61 -1.44
C MET A 62 1.28 3.45 -1.95
N ALA A 63 1.34 3.80 -3.24
CA ALA A 63 0.21 4.36 -3.97
C ALA A 63 -0.28 3.38 -5.02
N LEU A 64 -1.59 3.20 -5.11
CA LEU A 64 -2.26 2.40 -6.13
C LEU A 64 -3.08 3.31 -7.03
N TYR A 65 -2.70 3.39 -8.30
CA TYR A 65 -3.26 4.30 -9.27
C TYR A 65 -4.40 3.63 -10.01
N LEU A 66 -5.58 4.25 -9.99
CA LEU A 66 -6.79 3.69 -10.55
C LEU A 66 -7.34 4.52 -11.71
N ASN A 67 -7.99 3.85 -12.66
CA ASN A 67 -8.74 4.52 -13.73
C ASN A 67 -10.13 4.98 -13.25
N GLN A 68 -10.94 5.55 -14.15
CA GLN A 68 -12.29 6.03 -13.84
C GLN A 68 -13.25 4.92 -13.39
N GLN A 69 -13.02 3.68 -13.82
CA GLN A 69 -13.78 2.50 -13.43
C GLN A 69 -13.24 1.85 -12.13
N ASN A 70 -12.37 2.56 -11.39
CA ASN A 70 -11.68 2.10 -10.18
C ASN A 70 -10.87 0.81 -10.38
N GLN A 71 -10.25 0.64 -11.54
CA GLN A 71 -9.41 -0.52 -11.85
C GLN A 71 -7.94 -0.16 -11.75
N LEU A 72 -7.10 -1.12 -11.34
CA LEU A 72 -5.68 -0.87 -11.14
C LEU A 72 -4.99 -0.57 -12.48
N ILE A 73 -4.34 0.59 -12.58
CA ILE A 73 -3.44 0.95 -13.68
C ILE A 73 -2.03 0.50 -13.33
N ALA A 74 -1.57 0.92 -12.15
CA ALA A 74 -0.23 0.68 -11.64
C ALA A 74 -0.21 0.80 -10.11
N HIS A 75 0.86 0.34 -9.49
CA HIS A 75 1.13 0.55 -8.08
C HIS A 75 2.62 0.86 -7.90
N GLU A 76 2.98 1.63 -6.87
CA GLU A 76 4.38 1.92 -6.55
C GLU A 76 4.58 2.08 -5.04
N THR A 77 5.64 1.48 -4.49
CA THR A 77 6.18 1.92 -3.20
C THR A 77 6.91 3.24 -3.44
N LEU A 78 6.37 4.32 -2.89
CA LEU A 78 6.91 5.67 -3.09
C LEU A 78 7.93 6.06 -2.04
N PHE A 79 7.76 5.55 -0.83
CA PHE A 79 8.60 5.88 0.30
C PHE A 79 8.84 4.62 1.14
N ALA A 80 10.08 4.40 1.53
CA ALA A 80 10.45 3.38 2.49
C ALA A 80 11.05 4.09 3.70
N GLY A 81 10.39 3.95 4.84
CA GLY A 81 10.72 4.65 6.07
C GLY A 81 11.71 3.91 6.96
N SER A 82 11.75 4.39 8.19
CA SER A 82 12.38 3.72 9.31
C SER A 82 11.48 2.60 9.85
N ILE A 83 11.81 2.06 11.02
CA ILE A 83 10.93 1.10 11.72
C ILE A 83 9.66 1.80 12.24
N SER A 84 9.68 3.12 12.45
CA SER A 84 8.65 3.85 13.21
C SER A 84 7.91 4.95 12.45
N SER A 85 8.41 5.36 11.28
CA SER A 85 7.76 6.38 10.44
C SER A 85 8.37 6.43 9.05
N THR A 86 7.54 6.83 8.09
CA THR A 86 7.92 7.18 6.72
C THR A 86 7.59 8.65 6.42
N GLU A 87 8.56 9.42 5.94
CA GLU A 87 8.29 10.78 5.47
C GLU A 87 7.70 10.74 4.06
N VAL A 88 6.48 11.25 3.93
CA VAL A 88 5.71 11.24 2.68
C VAL A 88 5.54 12.66 2.17
N HIS A 89 5.89 12.88 0.90
CA HIS A 89 5.78 14.18 0.26
C HIS A 89 4.63 14.21 -0.75
N PRO A 90 3.58 15.03 -0.52
CA PRO A 90 2.43 15.11 -1.43
C PRO A 90 2.79 15.41 -2.89
N ARG A 91 3.83 16.22 -3.13
CA ARG A 91 4.30 16.54 -4.50
C ARG A 91 4.70 15.31 -5.30
N GLU A 92 5.34 14.31 -4.68
CA GLU A 92 5.75 13.10 -5.40
C GLU A 92 4.54 12.22 -5.69
N VAL A 93 3.61 12.10 -4.74
CA VAL A 93 2.35 11.36 -4.95
C VAL A 93 1.55 11.98 -6.10
N VAL A 94 1.36 13.31 -6.11
CA VAL A 94 0.66 14.03 -7.19
C VAL A 94 1.36 13.84 -8.53
N LYS A 95 2.68 14.02 -8.57
CA LYS A 95 3.49 13.83 -9.79
C LYS A 95 3.31 12.44 -10.38
N ARG A 96 3.34 11.40 -9.56
CA ARG A 96 3.17 10.01 -10.02
C ARG A 96 1.73 9.71 -10.42
N ALA A 97 0.74 10.20 -9.67
CA ALA A 97 -0.66 10.04 -10.02
C ALA A 97 -0.98 10.65 -11.40
N LEU A 98 -0.49 11.86 -11.66
CA LEU A 98 -0.60 12.51 -12.98
C LEU A 98 0.14 11.72 -14.07
N HIS A 99 1.34 11.22 -13.79
CA HIS A 99 2.09 10.41 -14.75
C HIS A 99 1.32 9.16 -15.22
N PHE A 100 0.60 8.50 -14.33
CA PHE A 100 -0.24 7.34 -14.67
C PHE A 100 -1.63 7.71 -15.20
N ASN A 101 -1.95 8.99 -15.34
CA ASN A 101 -3.30 9.47 -15.67
C ASN A 101 -4.36 8.87 -14.73
N ALA A 102 -4.05 8.80 -13.44
CA ALA A 102 -4.92 8.22 -12.43
C ALA A 102 -6.16 9.11 -12.23
N ALA A 103 -7.36 8.51 -12.24
CA ALA A 103 -8.60 9.18 -11.82
C ALA A 103 -8.82 9.07 -10.31
N ALA A 104 -8.16 8.11 -9.66
CA ALA A 104 -8.17 7.93 -8.22
C ALA A 104 -6.88 7.26 -7.74
N VAL A 105 -6.53 7.48 -6.48
CA VAL A 105 -5.39 6.85 -5.80
C VAL A 105 -5.84 6.25 -4.48
N ILE A 106 -5.57 4.98 -4.27
CA ILE A 106 -5.62 4.39 -2.92
C ILE A 106 -4.23 4.50 -2.33
N LEU A 107 -4.19 4.95 -1.07
CA LEU A 107 -2.97 5.00 -0.28
C LEU A 107 -2.88 3.72 0.56
N ALA A 108 -1.69 3.20 0.76
CA ALA A 108 -1.49 2.08 1.68
C ALA A 108 -0.14 2.19 2.37
N HIS A 109 -0.07 1.77 3.63
CA HIS A 109 1.20 1.52 4.30
C HIS A 109 1.10 0.34 5.26
N ASN A 110 2.23 -0.27 5.62
CA ASN A 110 2.28 -1.29 6.65
C ASN A 110 2.80 -0.72 7.97
N HIS A 111 2.35 -1.33 9.06
CA HIS A 111 2.96 -1.21 10.38
C HIS A 111 3.66 -2.53 10.71
N PRO A 112 5.01 -2.58 10.79
CA PRO A 112 5.74 -3.79 11.13
C PRO A 112 5.37 -4.38 12.50
N SER A 113 4.83 -3.56 13.41
CA SER A 113 4.31 -3.99 14.72
C SER A 113 3.10 -4.91 14.62
N GLY A 114 2.38 -4.87 13.50
CA GLY A 114 1.12 -5.60 13.30
C GLY A 114 -0.13 -4.90 13.84
N ASP A 115 0.02 -3.78 14.55
CA ASP A 115 -1.12 -2.91 14.92
C ASP A 115 -1.62 -2.18 13.66
N THR A 116 -2.93 -1.99 13.53
CA THR A 116 -3.53 -1.23 12.42
C THR A 116 -4.04 0.15 12.86
N SER A 117 -3.85 0.51 14.12
CA SER A 117 -4.32 1.78 14.69
C SER A 117 -3.59 2.96 14.04
N PRO A 118 -4.30 3.90 13.40
CA PRO A 118 -3.65 5.02 12.72
C PRO A 118 -3.06 6.00 13.73
N SER A 119 -1.80 6.36 13.54
CA SER A 119 -1.13 7.42 14.28
C SER A 119 -1.69 8.79 13.89
N GLN A 120 -1.35 9.82 14.68
CA GLN A 120 -1.69 11.19 14.32
C GLN A 120 -0.98 11.63 13.03
N ALA A 121 0.24 11.13 12.79
CA ALA A 121 0.99 11.40 11.57
C ALA A 121 0.27 10.84 10.34
N ASP A 122 -0.26 9.60 10.44
CA ASP A 122 -1.03 8.96 9.37
C ASP A 122 -2.26 9.78 9.00
N LYS A 123 -3.02 10.24 10.00
CA LYS A 123 -4.20 11.09 9.78
C LYS A 123 -3.82 12.40 9.10
N THR A 124 -2.78 13.08 9.60
CA THR A 124 -2.34 14.36 9.05
C THR A 124 -1.83 14.23 7.62
N ILE A 125 -1.01 13.22 7.31
CA ILE A 125 -0.53 13.05 5.93
C ILE A 125 -1.66 12.67 4.98
N THR A 126 -2.59 11.81 5.41
CA THR A 126 -3.76 11.42 4.60
C THR A 126 -4.56 12.64 4.19
N GLN A 127 -4.91 13.51 5.15
CA GLN A 127 -5.67 14.73 4.86
C GLN A 127 -4.93 15.66 3.89
N ARG A 128 -3.60 15.81 4.05
CA ARG A 128 -2.78 16.61 3.14
C ARG A 128 -2.76 16.02 1.72
N LEU A 129 -2.71 14.71 1.59
CA LEU A 129 -2.74 14.02 0.29
C LEU A 129 -4.10 14.14 -0.37
N VAL A 130 -5.19 13.98 0.37
CA VAL A 130 -6.57 14.18 -0.12
C VAL A 130 -6.71 15.59 -0.69
N GLN A 131 -6.33 16.61 0.08
CA GLN A 131 -6.40 18.01 -0.37
C GLN A 131 -5.54 18.25 -1.61
N ALA A 132 -4.30 17.75 -1.63
CA ALA A 132 -3.39 17.97 -2.76
C ALA A 132 -3.85 17.28 -4.06
N LEU A 133 -4.34 16.04 -3.97
CA LEU A 133 -4.84 15.28 -5.13
C LEU A 133 -6.17 15.84 -5.64
N GLN A 134 -7.03 16.35 -4.75
CA GLN A 134 -8.28 16.99 -5.12
C GLN A 134 -8.08 18.24 -6.00
N LEU A 135 -6.99 18.99 -5.80
CA LEU A 135 -6.67 20.17 -6.62
C LEU A 135 -6.39 19.85 -8.10
N VAL A 136 -6.16 18.58 -8.42
CA VAL A 136 -5.92 18.08 -9.79
C VAL A 136 -6.95 17.02 -10.18
N ASP A 137 -8.14 17.05 -9.55
CA ASP A 137 -9.28 16.18 -9.84
C ASP A 137 -9.01 14.66 -9.66
N ILE A 138 -8.06 14.30 -8.79
CA ILE A 138 -7.76 12.91 -8.45
C ILE A 138 -8.37 12.58 -7.10
N ARG A 139 -9.25 11.58 -7.06
CA ARG A 139 -9.92 11.13 -5.83
C ARG A 139 -9.00 10.29 -4.97
N VAL A 140 -9.22 10.26 -3.66
CA VAL A 140 -8.60 9.31 -2.72
C VAL A 140 -9.69 8.45 -2.09
N PRO A 141 -10.06 7.32 -2.69
CA PRO A 141 -11.17 6.51 -2.21
C PRO A 141 -10.91 5.86 -0.85
N ASP A 142 -9.63 5.57 -0.54
CA ASP A 142 -9.26 4.97 0.73
C ASP A 142 -7.78 5.18 1.07
N HIS A 143 -7.48 4.98 2.35
CA HIS A 143 -6.14 4.76 2.89
C HIS A 143 -6.15 3.50 3.75
N LEU A 144 -5.32 2.52 3.40
CA LEU A 144 -5.27 1.20 4.01
C LEU A 144 -4.01 1.02 4.87
N ILE A 145 -4.19 0.68 6.15
CA ILE A 145 -3.07 0.29 7.04
C ILE A 145 -3.01 -1.22 7.12
N VAL A 146 -1.88 -1.82 6.76
CA VAL A 146 -1.64 -3.26 6.80
C VAL A 146 -0.86 -3.62 8.07
N GLY A 147 -1.52 -4.30 9.01
CA GLY A 147 -0.94 -4.80 10.25
C GLY A 147 -1.02 -6.32 10.30
N GLY A 148 0.04 -7.00 9.86
CA GLY A 148 0.05 -8.46 9.74
C GLY A 148 -1.09 -8.97 8.84
N THR A 149 -2.02 -9.75 9.40
CA THR A 149 -3.17 -10.29 8.65
C THR A 149 -4.39 -9.37 8.64
N GLN A 150 -4.32 -8.24 9.34
CA GLN A 150 -5.39 -7.26 9.46
C GLN A 150 -5.14 -6.06 8.55
N ILE A 151 -6.23 -5.43 8.10
CA ILE A 151 -6.21 -4.17 7.37
C ILE A 151 -7.25 -3.25 7.97
N LEU A 152 -6.84 -2.03 8.31
CA LEU A 152 -7.76 -0.94 8.62
C LEU A 152 -7.95 -0.06 7.38
N SER A 153 -9.21 0.26 7.08
CA SER A 153 -9.60 1.21 6.03
C SER A 153 -10.01 2.53 6.66
N PHE A 154 -9.42 3.64 6.22
CA PHE A 154 -9.81 4.97 6.68
C PHE A 154 -11.24 5.29 6.26
N ALA A 155 -11.64 4.91 5.05
CA ALA A 155 -12.98 5.16 4.54
C ALA A 155 -14.04 4.44 5.39
N GLU A 156 -13.83 3.16 5.72
CA GLU A 156 -14.76 2.39 6.55
C GLU A 156 -14.85 2.89 8.00
N HIS A 157 -13.81 3.57 8.48
CA HIS A 157 -13.75 4.13 9.84
C HIS A 157 -14.11 5.62 9.91
N GLY A 158 -14.55 6.24 8.79
CA GLY A 158 -14.93 7.66 8.76
C GLY A 158 -13.77 8.63 9.00
N LEU A 159 -12.56 8.24 8.59
CA LEU A 159 -11.32 9.03 8.76
C LEU A 159 -10.91 9.82 7.51
N LEU A 160 -11.68 9.71 6.42
CA LEU A 160 -11.47 10.38 5.13
C LEU A 160 -12.53 11.45 4.86
#